data_AF-A0A4S2S423-F1
#
_entry.id   AF-A0A4S2S423-F1
#
_cell.length_a   1.000
_cell.length_b   1.000
_cell.length_c   1.000
_cell.angle_alpha   90.00
_cell.angle_beta   90.00
_cell.angle_gamma   90.00
#
_symmetry.space_group_name_H-M   'P 1'
#
loop_
_entity.id
_entity.type
_entity.pdbx_description
1 polymer ?
#
loop_
_entity_poly.entity_id
_entity_poly.type
_entity_poly.pdbx_seq_one_letter_code
_entity_poly.pdbx_strand_id
1 'polypeptide(L)' 'MRVVVIGSGAREHALCVALSSDPAVSALACAPGNAGTCSVAE' A
#
# COMPACT_ATOMS: atom_id res chain seq x y z
N MET A 1 10.11 8.52 2.01
CA MET A 1 9.27 8.89 0.85
C MET A 1 7.83 8.53 1.18
N ARG A 2 6.87 9.40 0.89
CA ARG A 2 5.44 9.12 1.11
C ARG A 2 4.84 8.59 -0.18
N VAL A 3 4.15 7.45 -0.13
CA VAL A 3 3.62 6.76 -1.30
C VAL A 3 2.11 6.58 -1.17
N VAL A 4 1.40 6.77 -2.28
CA VAL A 4 -0.03 6.46 -2.40
C VAL A 4 -0.21 5.49 -3.56
N VAL A 5 -0.80 4.33 -3.30
CA VAL A 5 -1.16 3.33 -4.31
C VAL A 5 -2.62 3.53 -4.71
N ILE A 6 -2.90 3.54 -6.02
CA ILE A 6 -4.26 3.78 -6.54
C ILE A 6 -4.85 2.48 -7.09
N GLY A 7 -5.96 2.06 -6.49
CA GLY A 7 -6.74 0.89 -6.85
C GLY A 7 -7.17 0.07 -5.64
N SER A 8 -7.85 -1.04 -5.91
CA SER A 8 -8.45 -1.92 -4.87
C SER A 8 -8.33 -3.40 -5.22
N GLY A 9 -7.51 -3.76 -6.21
CA GLY A 9 -7.31 -5.14 -6.63
C GLY A 9 -6.22 -5.86 -5.85
N ALA A 10 -6.03 -7.14 -6.19
CA ALA A 10 -4.95 -7.95 -5.63
C ALA A 10 -3.56 -7.45 -6.04
N ARG A 11 -3.45 -6.81 -7.22
CA ARG A 11 -2.20 -6.21 -7.70
C ARG A 11 -1.76 -5.09 -6.77
N GLU A 12 -2.66 -4.18 -6.42
CA GLU A 12 -2.36 -3.07 -5.53
C GLU A 12 -2.01 -3.56 -4.12
N HIS A 13 -2.68 -4.61 -3.65
CA HIS A 13 -2.31 -5.27 -2.39
C HIS A 13 -0.86 -5.80 -2.43
N ALA A 14 -0.47 -6.51 -3.48
CA ALA A 14 0.91 -6.98 -3.61
C ALA A 14 1.94 -5.84 -3.64
N LEU A 15 1.61 -4.72 -4.31
CA LEU A 15 2.44 -3.51 -4.28
C LEU A 15 2.55 -2.92 -2.88
N CYS A 16 1.44 -2.81 -2.13
CA CYS A 16 1.45 -2.31 -0.76
C CYS A 16 2.30 -3.19 0.16
N VAL A 17 2.22 -4.53 0.03
CA VAL A 17 3.06 -5.46 0.79
C VAL A 17 4.54 -5.20 0.51
N ALA A 18 4.94 -5.08 -0.75
CA ALA A 18 6.33 -4.83 -1.11
C ALA A 18 6.83 -3.45 -0.64
N LEU A 19 6.00 -2.41 -0.77
CA LEU A 19 6.35 -1.05 -0.34
C LEU A 19 6.41 -0.91 1.18
N SER A 20 5.65 -1.70 1.93
CA SER A 20 5.64 -1.67 3.40
C SER A 20 6.97 -2.09 4.03
N SER A 21 7.81 -2.83 3.31
CA SER A 21 9.13 -3.31 3.78
C SER A 21 10.31 -2.50 3.25
N ASP A 22 10.06 -1.49 2.41
CA ASP A 22 11.11 -0.64 1.85
C ASP A 22 11.56 0.43 2.87
N PRO A 23 12.85 0.44 3.29
CA PRO A 23 13.35 1.41 4.27
C PRO A 23 13.30 2.86 3.78
N ALA A 24 13.16 3.11 2.48
CA ALA A 24 12.97 4.44 1.92
C ALA A 24 11.52 4.93 2.03
N VAL A 25 10.54 4.06 2.30
CA VAL A 25 9.12 4.43 2.43
C VAL A 25 8.82 4.80 3.88
N SER A 26 8.40 6.05 4.07
CA SER A 26 8.13 6.64 5.39
C SER A 26 6.65 6.74 5.71
N ALA A 27 5.78 6.61 4.70
CA ALA A 27 4.33 6.51 4.85
C ALA A 27 3.75 5.88 3.58
N LEU A 28 2.75 5.00 3.75
CA LEU A 28 2.10 4.29 2.66
C LEU A 28 0.58 4.34 2.84
N ALA A 29 -0.12 4.80 1.81
CA ALA A 29 -1.58 4.80 1.76
C ALA A 29 -2.10 4.08 0.51
N CYS A 30 -3.34 3.60 0.54
CA CYS A 30 -3.99 2.97 -0.61
C CYS A 30 -5.42 3.47 -0.80
N ALA A 31 -5.77 3.92 -2.02
CA ALA A 31 -7.08 4.48 -2.32
C ALA A 31 -7.69 3.91 -3.62
N PRO A 32 -8.94 3.39 -3.62
CA PRO A 32 -9.82 3.25 -2.45
C PRO A 32 -9.45 2.07 -1.52
N GLY A 33 -8.49 1.22 -1.91
CA GLY A 33 -8.07 0.09 -1.09
C GLY A 33 -9.11 -1.04 -1.00
N ASN A 34 -8.76 -2.09 -0.25
CA ASN A 34 -9.61 -3.21 0.11
C ASN A 34 -9.25 -3.74 1.51
N ALA A 35 -9.96 -4.75 2.00
CA ALA A 35 -9.71 -5.31 3.33
C ALA A 35 -8.26 -5.84 3.53
N GLY A 36 -7.59 -6.28 2.47
CA GLY A 36 -6.21 -6.71 2.51
C GLY A 36 -5.23 -5.54 2.68
N THR A 37 -5.41 -4.46 1.90
CA THR A 37 -4.52 -3.29 1.97
C THR A 37 -4.59 -2.58 3.32
N CYS A 38 -5.74 -2.62 4.02
CA CYS A 38 -5.88 -2.05 5.37
C CYS A 38 -4.92 -2.63 6.43
N SER A 39 -4.30 -3.79 6.16
CA SER A 39 -3.32 -4.40 7.06
C SER A 39 -1.91 -3.83 6.92
N VAL A 40 -1.61 -3.13 5.82
CA VAL A 40 -0.25 -2.70 5.44
C VAL A 40 -0.17 -1.24 4.99
N ALA A 41 -1.30 -0.58 4.74
CA ALA A 41 -1.39 0.79 4.27
C ALA A 41 -2.61 1.50 4.91
N GLU A 42 -2.48 2.80 5.12
CA GLU A 42 -3.57 3.68 5.62
C GLU A 42 -4.59 4.05 4.53
#